data_AF-A0A847HTJ5-F1
#
_entry.id   AF-A0A847HTJ5-F1
#
_cell.length_a   1.000
_cell.length_b   1.000
_cell.length_c   1.000
_cell.angle_alpha   90.00
_cell.angle_beta   90.00
_cell.angle_gamma   90.00
#
_symmetry.space_group_name_H-M   'P 1'
#
loop_
_entity.id
_entity.type
_entity.pdbx_description
1 polymer ?
#
loop_
_entity_poly.entity_id
_entity_poly.type
_entity_poly.pdbx_seq_one_letter_code
_entity_poly.pdbx_strand_id
1 'polypeptide(L)'
;MSMRKSTAYRLAAGLAIAGTAALVWLSLGVGIIGADGDRANLMYFGVIAVGVIGAVVARLRPDAMADALFTMALAQTLVLMIALVAGMGRPWSPPLELILLNGMFVALFVASGLLFEHAARPNPSTSVAPSR
;
A
#
# COMPACT_ATOMS: atom_id res chain seq x y z
N MET A 1 -13.52 -20.88 2.52
CA MET A 1 -12.21 -20.42 2.02
C MET A 1 -11.19 -21.53 2.24
N SER A 2 -10.39 -21.94 1.25
CA SER A 2 -9.34 -22.96 1.48
C SER A 2 -8.25 -22.41 2.42
N MET A 3 -7.55 -23.28 3.15
CA MET A 3 -6.52 -22.85 4.13
C MET A 3 -5.49 -21.90 3.51
N ARG A 4 -5.04 -22.16 2.27
CA ARG A 4 -4.09 -21.30 1.55
C ARG A 4 -4.61 -19.89 1.30
N LYS A 5 -5.88 -19.75 0.93
CA LYS A 5 -6.51 -18.43 0.70
C LYS A 5 -6.71 -17.67 2.01
N SER A 6 -7.02 -18.38 3.10
CA SER A 6 -7.09 -17.78 4.44
C SER A 6 -5.72 -17.24 4.88
N THR A 7 -4.64 -18.02 4.68
CA THR A 7 -3.27 -17.56 4.95
C THR A 7 -2.89 -16.37 4.08
N ALA A 8 -3.16 -16.41 2.77
CA ALA A 8 -2.88 -15.29 1.86
C ALA A 8 -3.59 -14.01 2.30
N TYR A 9 -4.88 -14.09 2.65
CA TYR A 9 -5.65 -12.96 3.17
C TYR A 9 -5.03 -12.39 4.46
N ARG A 10 -4.67 -13.24 5.43
CA ARG A 10 -4.08 -12.80 6.70
C ARG A 10 -2.71 -12.16 6.51
N LEU A 11 -1.88 -12.71 5.62
CA LEU A 11 -0.59 -12.13 5.25
C LEU A 11 -0.78 -10.79 4.55
N ALA A 12 -1.72 -10.69 3.62
CA ALA A 12 -2.06 -9.45 2.92
C ALA A 12 -2.47 -8.36 3.91
N ALA A 13 -3.43 -8.66 4.79
CA ALA A 13 -3.91 -7.75 5.82
C ALA A 13 -2.79 -7.35 6.80
N GLY A 14 -1.99 -8.31 7.26
CA GLY A 14 -0.85 -8.05 8.14
C GLY A 14 0.17 -7.13 7.49
N LEU A 15 0.49 -7.35 6.21
CA LEU A 15 1.42 -6.52 5.46
C LEU A 15 0.87 -5.10 5.28
N ALA A 16 -0.40 -4.96 4.86
CA ALA A 16 -1.05 -3.66 4.70
C ALA A 16 -1.07 -2.85 6.01
N ILE A 17 -1.44 -3.50 7.12
CA ILE A 17 -1.49 -2.86 8.44
C ILE A 17 -0.08 -2.45 8.89
N ALA A 18 0.90 -3.35 8.79
CA ALA A 18 2.28 -3.07 9.18
C ALA A 18 2.87 -1.92 8.34
N GLY A 19 2.67 -1.94 7.01
CA GLY A 19 3.12 -0.88 6.12
C GLY A 19 2.46 0.47 6.43
N THR A 20 1.15 0.49 6.64
CA THR A 20 0.43 1.72 6.98
C THR A 20 0.85 2.26 8.35
N ALA A 21 1.04 1.39 9.35
CA ALA A 21 1.51 1.79 10.68
C ALA A 21 2.94 2.34 10.63
N ALA A 22 3.84 1.71 9.88
CA ALA A 22 5.19 2.21 9.65
C ALA A 22 5.19 3.56 8.93
N LEU A 23 4.31 3.74 7.93
CA LEU A 23 4.17 5.00 7.22
C LEU A 23 3.71 6.12 8.16
N VAL A 24 2.73 5.86 9.03
CA VAL A 24 2.27 6.80 10.07
C VAL A 24 3.42 7.17 11.00
N TRP A 25 4.14 6.18 11.52
CA TRP A 25 5.23 6.40 12.47
C TRP A 25 6.36 7.23 11.87
N LEU A 26 6.80 6.91 10.65
CA LEU A 26 7.83 7.69 9.96
C LEU A 26 7.35 9.10 9.62
N SER A 27 6.08 9.27 9.22
CA SER A 27 5.52 10.58 8.88
C SER A 27 5.37 11.50 10.10
N LEU A 28 5.11 10.94 11.28
CA LEU A 28 4.90 11.71 12.53
C LEU A 28 6.18 11.90 13.35
N GLY A 29 7.09 10.93 13.33
CA GLY A 29 8.28 10.91 14.18
C GLY A 29 9.52 11.40 13.45
N VAL A 30 10.01 10.58 12.52
CA VAL A 30 11.32 10.77 11.87
C VAL A 30 11.25 11.83 10.75
N GLY A 31 10.09 12.01 10.13
CA GLY A 31 9.98 12.79 8.89
C GLY A 31 10.52 11.98 7.71
N ILE A 32 9.72 11.83 6.66
CA ILE A 32 10.11 11.16 5.41
C ILE A 32 10.65 12.18 4.42
N ILE A 33 10.06 13.38 4.38
CA ILE A 33 10.45 14.47 3.50
C ILE A 33 10.89 15.66 4.35
N GLY A 34 12.11 16.15 4.12
CA GLY A 34 12.60 17.39 4.71
C GLY A 34 13.01 17.21 6.17
N ALA A 35 13.02 18.30 6.92
CA ALA A 35 13.34 18.27 8.35
C ALA A 35 12.20 17.64 9.17
N ASP A 36 12.51 17.22 10.40
CA ASP A 36 11.53 16.70 11.34
C ASP A 36 10.35 17.68 11.52
N GLY A 37 9.12 17.18 11.32
CA GLY A 37 7.91 18.00 11.40
C GLY A 37 7.60 18.84 10.16
N ASP A 38 8.29 18.65 9.03
CA ASP A 38 7.99 19.36 7.78
C ASP A 38 6.56 19.06 7.30
N ARG A 39 5.86 20.11 6.87
CA ARG A 39 4.48 20.04 6.35
C ARG A 39 4.35 19.14 5.13
N ALA A 40 5.41 18.88 4.38
CA ALA A 40 5.42 17.94 3.26
C ALA A 40 4.99 16.53 3.69
N ASN A 41 5.25 16.13 4.95
CA ASN A 41 4.82 14.85 5.49
C ASN A 41 3.29 14.73 5.61
N LEU A 42 2.54 15.84 5.53
CA LEU A 42 1.08 15.82 5.47
C LEU A 42 0.54 15.09 4.24
N MET A 43 1.33 15.01 3.15
CA MET A 43 0.94 14.27 1.94
C MET A 43 0.72 12.77 2.21
N TYR A 44 1.48 12.19 3.15
CA TYR A 44 1.33 10.78 3.52
C TYR A 44 0.02 10.48 4.25
N PHE A 45 -0.56 11.46 4.96
CA PHE A 45 -1.92 11.32 5.49
C PHE A 45 -2.95 11.21 4.38
N GLY A 46 -2.71 11.84 3.23
CA GLY A 46 -3.52 11.63 2.02
C GLY A 46 -3.49 10.18 1.54
N VAL A 47 -2.31 9.56 1.52
CA VAL A 47 -2.17 8.13 1.16
C VAL A 47 -2.92 7.23 2.14
N ILE A 48 -2.80 7.51 3.45
CA ILE A 48 -3.50 6.77 4.50
C ILE A 48 -5.02 6.94 4.36
N ALA A 49 -5.49 8.16 4.08
CA ALA A 49 -6.91 8.43 3.86
C ALA A 49 -7.46 7.65 2.66
N VAL A 50 -6.73 7.58 1.55
CA VAL A 50 -7.07 6.74 0.39
C VAL A 50 -7.21 5.27 0.81
N GLY A 51 -6.28 4.77 1.61
CA GLY A 51 -6.34 3.41 2.15
C GLY A 51 -7.56 3.14 3.02
N VAL A 52 -7.86 4.03 3.96
CA VAL A 52 -9.00 3.91 4.88
C VAL A 52 -10.33 3.97 4.11
N ILE A 53 -10.49 4.97 3.23
CA ILE A 53 -11.69 5.11 2.40
C ILE A 53 -11.84 3.88 1.50
N GLY A 54 -10.76 3.46 0.85
CA GLY A 54 -10.72 2.26 0.02
C GLY A 54 -11.14 1.02 0.79
N ALA A 55 -10.65 0.82 2.01
CA ALA A 55 -11.00 -0.32 2.86
C ALA A 55 -12.49 -0.30 3.28
N VAL A 56 -13.03 0.88 3.63
CA VAL A 56 -14.44 1.07 3.96
C VAL A 56 -15.34 0.77 2.76
N VAL A 57 -15.00 1.31 1.59
CA VAL A 57 -15.74 1.08 0.33
C VAL A 57 -15.64 -0.39 -0.09
N ALA A 58 -14.45 -1.00 0.06
CA ALA A 58 -14.20 -2.41 -0.23
C ALA A 58 -14.94 -3.35 0.72
N ARG A 59 -15.41 -2.86 1.88
CA ARG A 59 -16.01 -3.68 2.96
C ARG A 59 -15.12 -4.87 3.35
N LEU A 60 -13.80 -4.67 3.29
CA LEU A 60 -12.78 -5.70 3.53
C LEU A 60 -12.90 -6.93 2.62
N ARG A 61 -13.54 -6.82 1.46
CA ARG A 61 -13.58 -7.90 0.48
C ARG A 61 -12.23 -8.00 -0.23
N PRO A 62 -11.67 -9.21 -0.44
CA PRO A 62 -10.30 -9.37 -0.97
C PRO A 62 -10.09 -8.75 -2.36
N ASP A 63 -11.07 -8.91 -3.25
CA ASP A 63 -11.09 -8.32 -4.60
C ASP A 63 -10.95 -6.79 -4.52
N ALA A 64 -11.82 -6.12 -3.78
CA ALA A 64 -11.81 -4.66 -3.67
C ALA A 64 -10.65 -4.11 -2.81
N MET A 65 -10.13 -4.89 -1.86
CA MET A 65 -8.94 -4.51 -1.07
C MET A 65 -7.66 -4.47 -1.92
N ALA A 66 -7.56 -5.30 -2.95
CA ALA A 66 -6.45 -5.24 -3.90
C ALA A 66 -6.43 -3.88 -4.63
N ASP A 67 -7.59 -3.44 -5.14
CA ASP A 67 -7.74 -2.14 -5.80
C ASP A 67 -7.42 -0.97 -4.87
N ALA A 68 -7.86 -1.04 -3.60
CA ALA A 68 -7.55 -0.03 -2.60
C ALA A 68 -6.04 0.11 -2.38
N LEU A 69 -5.31 -1.01 -2.28
CA LEU A 69 -3.86 -1.01 -2.07
C LEU A 69 -3.07 -0.59 -3.31
N PHE A 70 -3.52 -0.93 -4.51
CA PHE A 70 -2.92 -0.40 -5.73
C PHE A 70 -3.14 1.12 -5.84
N THR A 71 -4.31 1.61 -5.42
CA THR A 71 -4.58 3.05 -5.36
C THR A 71 -3.68 3.74 -4.33
N MET A 72 -3.45 3.13 -3.16
CA MET A 72 -2.47 3.63 -2.19
C MET A 72 -1.05 3.65 -2.76
N ALA A 73 -0.63 2.59 -3.46
CA ALA A 73 0.68 2.53 -4.11
C ALA A 73 0.85 3.65 -5.13
N LEU A 74 -0.17 3.91 -5.96
CA LEU A 74 -0.19 5.02 -6.90
C LEU A 74 -0.09 6.38 -6.18
N ALA A 75 -0.88 6.59 -5.12
CA ALA A 75 -0.82 7.80 -4.31
C ALA A 75 0.59 8.00 -3.70
N GLN A 76 1.20 6.94 -3.17
CA GLN A 76 2.56 6.96 -2.64
C GLN A 76 3.60 7.37 -3.71
N THR A 77 3.48 6.81 -4.92
CA THR A 77 4.33 7.20 -6.06
C THR A 77 4.15 8.66 -6.43
N LEU A 78 2.92 9.18 -6.42
CA LEU A 78 2.66 10.59 -6.68
C LEU A 78 3.29 11.51 -5.63
N VAL A 79 3.23 11.14 -4.34
CA VAL A 79 3.92 11.89 -3.28
C VAL A 79 5.43 11.94 -3.51
N LEU A 80 6.05 10.80 -3.85
CA LEU A 80 7.48 10.75 -4.21
C LEU A 80 7.80 11.68 -5.38
N MET A 81 7.01 11.62 -6.46
CA MET A 81 7.22 12.45 -7.65
C MET A 81 7.12 13.94 -7.32
N ILE A 82 6.12 14.34 -6.55
CA ILE A 82 5.94 15.72 -6.08
C ILE A 82 7.16 16.16 -5.25
N ALA A 83 7.59 15.34 -4.30
CA ALA A 83 8.72 15.66 -3.43
C ALA A 83 10.04 15.84 -4.22
N LEU A 84 10.28 15.01 -5.24
CA LEU A 84 11.46 15.09 -6.10
C LEU A 84 11.43 16.32 -7.02
N VAL A 85 10.30 16.57 -7.68
CA VAL A 85 10.16 17.69 -8.64
C VAL A 85 10.20 19.04 -7.91
N ALA A 86 9.53 19.15 -6.77
CA ALA A 86 9.52 20.37 -5.96
C ALA A 86 10.77 20.52 -5.06
N GLY A 87 11.65 19.51 -5.01
CA GLY A 87 12.86 19.54 -4.20
C GLY A 87 12.62 19.59 -2.69
N MET A 88 11.45 19.14 -2.21
CA MET A 88 11.00 19.30 -0.81
C MET A 88 11.91 18.59 0.21
N GLY A 89 12.67 17.58 -0.22
CA GLY A 89 13.60 16.89 0.67
C GLY A 89 14.88 17.66 0.99
N ARG A 90 15.26 18.70 0.23
CA ARG A 90 16.61 19.26 0.36
C ARG A 90 16.76 20.26 1.52
N PRO A 91 17.91 20.28 2.22
CA PRO A 91 19.05 19.35 2.11
C PRO A 91 18.93 18.05 2.94
N TRP A 92 17.90 17.93 3.80
CA TRP A 92 17.81 16.86 4.82
C TRP A 92 17.61 15.44 4.27
N SER A 93 16.71 15.27 3.30
CA SER A 93 16.36 14.00 2.67
C SER A 93 16.84 13.99 1.21
N PRO A 94 18.03 13.44 0.91
CA PRO A 94 18.54 13.36 -0.44
C PRO A 94 17.62 12.52 -1.35
N PRO A 95 17.60 12.77 -2.68
CA PRO A 95 16.69 12.09 -3.61
C PRO A 95 16.73 10.55 -3.53
N LEU A 96 17.91 9.97 -3.33
CA LEU A 96 18.08 8.52 -3.25
C LEU A 96 17.34 7.92 -2.04
N GLU A 97 17.39 8.59 -0.89
CA GLU A 97 16.70 8.15 0.32
C GLU A 97 15.19 8.20 0.13
N LEU A 98 14.68 9.28 -0.47
CA LEU A 98 13.26 9.41 -0.82
C LEU A 98 12.81 8.29 -1.75
N ILE A 99 13.59 7.99 -2.79
CA ILE A 99 13.29 6.93 -3.76
C ILE A 99 13.26 5.56 -3.08
N LEU A 100 14.26 5.23 -2.27
CA LEU A 100 14.35 3.93 -1.60
C LEU A 100 13.22 3.74 -0.60
N LEU A 101 12.97 4.74 0.25
CA LEU A 101 11.97 4.65 1.30
C LEU A 101 10.55 4.60 0.72
N ASN A 102 10.22 5.48 -0.22
CA ASN A 102 8.90 5.45 -0.88
C ASN A 102 8.74 4.21 -1.77
N GLY A 103 9.80 3.80 -2.49
CA GLY A 103 9.80 2.59 -3.31
C GLY A 103 9.52 1.32 -2.49
N MET A 104 10.07 1.22 -1.29
CA MET A 104 9.77 0.14 -0.34
C MET A 104 8.28 0.12 0.04
N PHE A 105 7.68 1.27 0.37
CA PHE A 105 6.24 1.35 0.69
C PHE A 105 5.35 0.99 -0.50
N VAL A 106 5.69 1.48 -1.70
CA VAL A 106 4.99 1.12 -2.94
C VAL A 106 5.04 -0.40 -3.14
N ALA A 107 6.23 -1.00 -3.04
CA ALA A 107 6.40 -2.44 -3.19
C ALA A 107 5.58 -3.23 -2.16
N LEU A 108 5.53 -2.75 -0.91
CA LEU A 108 4.78 -3.37 0.17
C LEU A 108 3.26 -3.34 -0.10
N PHE A 109 2.72 -2.19 -0.51
CA PHE A 109 1.30 -2.07 -0.84
C PHE A 109 0.93 -2.90 -2.07
N VAL A 110 1.77 -2.90 -3.12
CA VAL A 110 1.58 -3.77 -4.29
C VAL A 110 1.61 -5.24 -3.90
N ALA A 111 2.59 -5.68 -3.10
CA ALA A 111 2.68 -7.07 -2.65
C ALA A 111 1.46 -7.50 -1.83
N SER A 112 0.95 -6.62 -0.96
CA SER A 112 -0.28 -6.87 -0.21
C SER A 112 -1.49 -6.95 -1.14
N GLY A 113 -1.61 -6.05 -2.13
CA GLY A 113 -2.68 -6.08 -3.12
C GLY A 113 -2.70 -7.37 -3.93
N LEU A 114 -1.53 -7.83 -4.38
CA LEU A 114 -1.38 -9.11 -5.11
C LEU A 114 -1.79 -10.32 -4.25
N LEU A 115 -1.50 -10.30 -2.93
CA LEU A 115 -1.95 -11.36 -2.02
C LEU A 115 -3.47 -11.36 -1.82
N PHE A 116 -4.10 -10.19 -1.75
CA PHE A 116 -5.55 -10.06 -1.70
C PHE A 116 -6.23 -10.53 -2.99
N GLU A 117 -5.66 -10.19 -4.15
CA GLU A 117 -6.12 -10.68 -5.45
C GLU A 117 -6.02 -12.22 -5.51
N HIS A 118 -4.91 -12.79 -5.04
CA HIS A 118 -4.73 -14.24 -4.97
C HIS A 118 -5.76 -14.92 -4.04
N ALA A 119 -6.12 -14.26 -2.92
CA ALA A 119 -7.15 -14.75 -2.02
C ALA A 119 -8.56 -14.71 -2.66
N ALA A 120 -8.81 -13.80 -3.60
CA ALA A 120 -10.09 -13.65 -4.30
C ALA A 120 -10.31 -14.68 -5.43
N ARG A 121 -9.24 -15.18 -6.07
CA ARG A 121 -9.34 -16.04 -7.27
C ARG A 121 -10.15 -17.33 -7.01
N PRO A 122 -11.06 -17.76 -7.91
CA PRO A 122 -11.75 -19.06 -7.83
C PRO A 122 -10.78 -20.26 -7.88
N ASN A 123 -11.16 -21.40 -7.30
CA ASN A 123 -10.35 -22.63 -7.42
C ASN A 123 -10.51 -23.21 -8.83
N PRO A 124 -9.43 -23.63 -9.53
CA PRO A 124 -9.49 -24.18 -10.88
C PRO A 124 -10.27 -25.50 -11.03
N SER A 125 -10.68 -26.15 -9.94
CA SER A 125 -11.15 -27.54 -9.93
C SER A 125 -12.66 -27.74 -10.13
N THR A 126 -13.38 -26.81 -10.76
CA THR A 126 -14.83 -26.97 -11.02
C THR A 126 -15.27 -26.75 -12.47
N SER A 127 -14.35 -26.49 -13.41
CA SER A 127 -14.70 -26.21 -14.81
C SER A 127 -14.62 -27.41 -15.77
N VAL A 128 -14.51 -28.65 -15.28
CA VAL A 128 -14.52 -29.84 -16.14
C VAL A 128 -15.42 -30.91 -15.54
N ALA A 129 -16.72 -30.86 -15.84
CA ALA A 129 -17.56 -32.05 -15.88
C ALA A 129 -18.01 -32.22 -17.34
N PRO A 130 -17.68 -33.34 -18.02
CA PRO A 130 -18.08 -33.55 -19.40
C PRO A 130 -19.59 -33.83 -19.48
N SER A 131 -20.29 -33.11 -20.35
CA SER A 131 -21.63 -33.47 -20.79
C SER A 131 -21.55 -34.81 -21.53
N ARG A 132 -22.22 -35.82 -20.97
CA ARG A 132 -22.46 -37.11 -21.64
C ARG A 132 -23.37 -36.94 -22.86
#